data_AF-A0A316REF8-F1
#
_entry.id   AF-A0A316REF8-F1
#
_cell.length_a   1.000
_cell.length_b   1.000
_cell.length_c   1.000
_cell.angle_alpha   90.00
_cell.angle_beta   90.00
_cell.angle_gamma   90.00
#
_symmetry.space_group_name_H-M   'P 1'
#
loop_
_entity.id
_entity.type
_entity.pdbx_description
1 polymer ?
#
loop_
_entity_poly.entity_id
_entity_poly.type
_entity_poly.pdbx_seq_one_letter_code
_entity_poly.pdbx_strand_id
1 'polypeptide(L)'
;MPENSTHLNISRGKNGCFLIYASDTERNGFARTVEYLKKRPWSTEISVILGLDAPEGLPAEEYYREIGLILRRTELKHVLCFGKGVEEHRYAFPKMSLLYDDIADALADLTKFDFTDETILINTVRQDDRDSIVALMQQRVHDTVMHVDLDAIAHNLDYLRSRMSPGVKTMCMVKAKSYGLGDVEIATLFQEKGVDYLGVAYVDEGVRLRRRGIHLPIIVMNPEHSSINTLIKYRLEPEIYSMRVLEQFTAELGNFSFPAPYPVHIKLDTGMHRLGFSQGELEDLCRAISAIPEIKVASIFSHLVASEDPREEEFTLGQIDKFERMSTYIIQKTGYSPLRHILNTSGLICYPAAQYDMVRLGLGLYGYSPFYQEQKKLENCATLSTVISQIRSLEPGETVSYNRRYRVQNISHIATLPIGYADGISRMWGNGNGYVQISGRKAPIVGSICMDMMMVDVTGIPCREGDNAVLIGGSPTAGDIAETTGTIPYEVLTSVSDRVKRIYTQTI
;
A
#
# COMPACT_ATOMS: atom_id res chain seq x y z
N MET A 1 -8.73 -21.70 -12.02
CA MET A 1 -7.40 -21.07 -12.08
C MET A 1 -6.90 -21.26 -13.50
N PRO A 2 -6.48 -20.21 -14.23
CA PRO A 2 -5.82 -20.44 -15.51
C PRO A 2 -4.52 -21.21 -15.28
N GLU A 3 -4.20 -22.20 -16.11
CA GLU A 3 -3.06 -23.13 -15.98
C GLU A 3 -1.68 -22.46 -16.14
N ASN A 4 -1.57 -21.15 -15.94
CA ASN A 4 -0.38 -20.35 -16.28
C ASN A 4 -0.18 -19.09 -15.42
N SER A 5 -0.70 -19.04 -14.20
CA SER A 5 -0.51 -17.90 -13.28
C SER A 5 0.60 -18.15 -12.26
N THR A 6 1.41 -17.13 -11.97
CA THR A 6 2.42 -17.19 -10.89
C THR A 6 2.02 -16.27 -9.75
N HIS A 7 1.96 -16.78 -8.52
CA HIS A 7 1.68 -15.94 -7.34
C HIS A 7 2.97 -15.44 -6.71
N LEU A 8 3.00 -14.13 -6.45
CA LEU A 8 4.13 -13.45 -5.83
C LEU A 8 3.79 -13.03 -4.42
N ASN A 9 4.72 -13.25 -3.50
CA ASN A 9 4.73 -12.68 -2.15
C ASN A 9 5.88 -11.69 -2.06
N ILE A 10 5.57 -10.43 -1.75
CA ILE A 10 6.54 -9.34 -1.69
C ILE A 10 6.63 -8.86 -0.24
N SER A 11 7.85 -8.73 0.29
CA SER A 11 8.08 -8.25 1.65
C SER A 11 9.35 -7.39 1.71
N ARG A 12 9.55 -6.66 2.82
CA ARG A 12 10.75 -5.84 3.03
C ARG A 12 11.88 -6.66 3.66
N GLY A 13 13.03 -6.63 3.01
CA GLY A 13 14.30 -7.17 3.50
C GLY A 13 15.12 -6.13 4.25
N LYS A 14 16.27 -6.56 4.78
CA LYS A 14 17.27 -5.66 5.38
C LYS A 14 17.78 -4.64 4.36
N ASN A 15 18.33 -3.52 4.86
CA ASN A 15 19.00 -2.49 4.05
C ASN A 15 18.18 -1.97 2.86
N GLY A 16 16.85 -1.82 3.03
CA GLY A 16 15.98 -1.27 1.98
C GLY A 16 15.67 -2.23 0.83
N CYS A 17 16.03 -3.52 0.94
CA CYS A 17 15.75 -4.51 -0.08
C CYS A 17 14.27 -4.93 -0.11
N PHE A 18 13.84 -5.43 -1.27
CA PHE A 18 12.57 -6.14 -1.44
C PHE A 18 12.86 -7.63 -1.60
N LEU A 19 12.17 -8.46 -0.84
CA LEU A 19 12.21 -9.91 -0.97
C LEU A 19 10.96 -10.37 -1.69
N ILE A 20 11.15 -11.10 -2.77
CA ILE A 20 10.06 -11.58 -3.63
C ILE A 20 10.14 -13.07 -3.70
N TYR A 21 9.04 -13.72 -3.33
CA TYR A 21 8.88 -15.15 -3.45
C TYR A 21 7.84 -15.46 -4.52
N ALA A 22 8.21 -16.30 -5.49
CA ALA A 22 7.29 -16.81 -6.49
C ALA A 22 6.83 -18.23 -6.11
N SER A 23 5.54 -18.49 -6.20
CA SER A 23 4.96 -19.81 -5.93
C SER A 23 5.28 -20.83 -7.03
N ASP A 24 5.53 -20.35 -8.25
CA ASP A 24 5.80 -21.17 -9.42
C ASP A 24 7.31 -21.26 -9.64
N THR A 25 7.84 -22.44 -9.33
CA THR A 25 9.25 -22.78 -9.45
C THR A 25 9.57 -23.39 -10.81
N GLU A 26 8.56 -23.62 -11.64
CA GLU A 26 8.76 -24.12 -12.99
C GLU A 26 9.38 -23.06 -13.90
N ARG A 27 10.04 -23.53 -14.96
CA ARG A 27 10.76 -22.70 -15.93
C ARG A 27 9.98 -21.46 -16.39
N ASN A 28 8.72 -21.67 -16.81
CA ASN A 28 7.90 -20.58 -17.35
C ASN A 28 7.54 -19.57 -16.26
N GLY A 29 7.27 -20.02 -15.03
CA GLY A 29 7.07 -19.16 -13.87
C GLY A 29 8.28 -18.31 -13.52
N PHE A 30 9.48 -18.92 -13.54
CA PHE A 30 10.72 -18.18 -13.29
C PHE A 30 10.97 -17.11 -14.37
N ALA A 31 10.83 -17.45 -15.65
CA ALA A 31 11.00 -16.49 -16.74
C ALA A 31 10.01 -15.32 -16.66
N ARG A 32 8.71 -15.63 -16.41
CA ARG A 32 7.67 -14.62 -16.18
C ARG A 32 8.02 -13.69 -15.03
N THR A 33 8.44 -14.26 -13.90
CA THR A 33 8.78 -13.49 -12.70
C THR A 33 9.95 -12.55 -12.97
N VAL A 34 11.03 -13.05 -13.58
CA VAL A 34 12.20 -12.21 -13.89
C VAL A 34 11.83 -11.08 -14.87
N GLU A 35 11.04 -11.36 -15.91
CA GLU A 35 10.59 -10.32 -16.84
C GLU A 35 9.73 -9.27 -16.14
N TYR A 36 8.85 -9.72 -15.25
CA TYR A 36 8.02 -8.85 -14.44
C TYR A 36 8.86 -7.93 -13.53
N LEU A 37 9.89 -8.47 -12.86
CA LEU A 37 10.76 -7.66 -11.98
C LEU A 37 11.56 -6.59 -12.74
N LYS A 38 12.00 -6.87 -13.97
CA LYS A 38 12.68 -5.87 -14.81
C LYS A 38 11.84 -4.65 -15.13
N LYS A 39 10.51 -4.81 -15.15
CA LYS A 39 9.58 -3.72 -15.46
C LYS A 39 9.24 -2.88 -14.22
N ARG A 40 9.71 -3.28 -13.03
CA ARG A 40 9.29 -2.68 -11.77
C ARG A 40 10.28 -1.68 -11.20
N PRO A 41 9.79 -0.61 -10.56
CA PRO A 41 10.61 0.50 -10.11
C PRO A 41 11.13 0.34 -8.68
N TRP A 42 10.90 -0.81 -8.02
CA TRP A 42 11.29 -1.05 -6.62
C TRP A 42 12.79 -0.90 -6.35
N SER A 43 13.60 -1.32 -7.31
CA SER A 43 15.05 -1.09 -7.37
C SER A 43 15.54 -1.21 -8.81
N THR A 44 16.72 -0.68 -9.09
CA THR A 44 17.39 -0.86 -10.39
C THR A 44 18.17 -2.16 -10.46
N GLU A 45 18.49 -2.77 -9.32
CA GLU A 45 19.37 -3.93 -9.21
C GLU A 45 18.57 -5.15 -8.76
N ILE A 46 18.65 -6.22 -9.56
CA ILE A 46 17.95 -7.48 -9.28
C ILE A 46 18.98 -8.53 -8.89
N SER A 47 18.73 -9.21 -7.79
CA SER A 47 19.49 -10.36 -7.32
C SER A 47 18.58 -11.58 -7.26
N VAL A 48 19.14 -12.77 -7.49
CA VAL A 48 18.36 -14.02 -7.47
C VAL A 48 19.01 -15.04 -6.53
N ILE A 49 18.16 -15.74 -5.78
CA ILE A 49 18.49 -16.88 -4.94
C ILE A 49 17.59 -18.02 -5.36
N LEU A 50 18.16 -19.03 -6.00
CA LEU A 50 17.41 -20.10 -6.65
C LEU A 50 17.72 -21.46 -6.01
N GLY A 51 16.70 -22.09 -5.45
CA GLY A 51 16.73 -23.50 -5.08
C GLY A 51 16.29 -24.32 -6.28
N LEU A 52 17.23 -25.05 -6.89
CA LEU A 52 17.04 -25.75 -8.14
C LEU A 52 16.97 -27.26 -7.90
N ASP A 53 15.78 -27.83 -8.07
CA ASP A 53 15.59 -29.28 -8.15
C ASP A 53 15.08 -29.62 -9.57
N ALA A 54 15.83 -30.42 -10.32
CA ALA A 54 15.41 -30.83 -11.67
C ALA A 54 14.12 -31.67 -11.59
N PRO A 55 13.07 -31.35 -12.37
CA PRO A 55 11.82 -32.10 -12.37
C PRO A 55 12.02 -33.58 -12.73
N GLU A 56 11.20 -34.46 -12.17
CA GLU A 56 11.21 -35.88 -12.54
C GLU A 56 10.99 -36.05 -14.04
N GLY A 57 11.87 -36.81 -14.69
CA GLY A 57 11.80 -37.11 -16.12
C GLY A 57 12.50 -36.11 -17.04
N LEU A 58 13.02 -34.98 -16.53
CA LEU A 58 13.84 -34.04 -17.31
C LEU A 58 15.33 -34.22 -16.96
N PRO A 59 16.24 -34.37 -17.95
CA PRO A 59 17.68 -34.42 -17.67
C PRO A 59 18.16 -33.13 -16.99
N ALA A 60 18.94 -33.28 -15.90
CA ALA A 60 19.43 -32.15 -15.12
C ALA A 60 20.24 -31.15 -15.95
N GLU A 61 21.07 -31.63 -16.89
CA GLU A 61 21.81 -30.80 -17.84
C GLU A 61 20.88 -29.90 -18.68
N GLU A 62 19.78 -30.46 -19.18
CA GLU A 62 18.81 -29.72 -19.99
C GLU A 62 18.14 -28.63 -19.14
N TYR A 63 17.67 -28.99 -17.94
CA TYR A 63 17.06 -28.07 -16.99
C TYR A 63 17.98 -26.89 -16.62
N TYR A 64 19.22 -27.19 -16.18
CA TYR A 64 20.17 -26.16 -15.77
C TYR A 64 20.62 -25.27 -16.92
N ARG A 65 20.76 -25.80 -18.14
CA ARG A 65 21.08 -25.01 -19.33
C ARG A 65 19.98 -23.98 -19.63
N GLU A 66 18.72 -24.36 -19.47
CA GLU A 66 17.59 -23.46 -19.70
C GLU A 66 17.52 -22.34 -18.66
N ILE A 67 17.66 -22.67 -17.37
CA ILE A 67 17.74 -21.66 -16.30
C ILE A 67 18.94 -20.73 -16.52
N GLY A 68 20.11 -21.30 -16.85
CA GLY A 68 21.31 -20.53 -17.16
C GLY A 68 21.14 -19.55 -18.33
N LEU A 69 20.37 -19.91 -19.37
CA LEU A 69 20.04 -19.00 -20.47
C LEU A 69 19.16 -17.83 -20.03
N ILE A 70 18.18 -18.07 -19.15
CA ILE A 70 17.33 -17.00 -18.59
C ILE A 70 18.18 -16.02 -17.77
N LEU A 71 19.07 -16.56 -16.93
CA LEU A 71 19.98 -15.77 -16.11
C LEU A 71 20.94 -14.92 -16.95
N ARG A 72 21.49 -15.47 -18.04
CA ARG A 72 22.40 -14.73 -18.96
C ARG A 72 21.71 -13.61 -19.73
N ARG A 73 20.39 -13.70 -19.93
CA ARG A 73 19.58 -12.67 -20.60
C ARG A 73 19.08 -11.58 -19.64
N THR A 74 19.49 -11.65 -18.38
CA THR A 74 19.02 -10.77 -17.31
C THR A 74 20.20 -10.07 -16.70
N GLU A 75 20.14 -8.75 -16.63
CA GLU A 75 21.10 -7.96 -15.86
C GLU A 75 20.81 -8.21 -14.39
N LEU A 76 21.65 -9.03 -13.77
CA LEU A 76 21.56 -9.45 -12.38
C LEU A 76 22.82 -9.02 -11.65
N LYS A 77 22.66 -8.46 -10.45
CA LYS A 77 23.77 -8.04 -9.60
C LYS A 77 24.42 -9.24 -8.90
N HIS A 78 23.58 -10.09 -8.31
CA HIS A 78 24.00 -11.32 -7.65
C HIS A 78 23.16 -12.50 -8.12
N VAL A 79 23.82 -13.64 -8.37
CA VAL A 79 23.18 -14.89 -8.76
C VAL A 79 23.69 -15.98 -7.82
N LEU A 80 22.81 -16.47 -6.95
CA LEU A 80 23.09 -17.58 -6.07
C LEU A 80 22.14 -18.73 -6.42
N CYS A 81 22.69 -19.92 -6.65
CA CYS A 81 21.91 -21.11 -6.92
C CYS A 81 22.38 -22.24 -6.01
N PHE A 82 21.44 -23.03 -5.52
CA PHE A 82 21.75 -24.24 -4.77
C PHE A 82 20.87 -25.40 -5.22
N GLY A 83 21.38 -26.63 -5.13
CA GLY A 83 20.64 -27.82 -5.50
C GLY A 83 21.54 -28.93 -6.00
N LYS A 84 21.02 -30.16 -6.01
CA LYS A 84 21.84 -31.35 -6.27
C LYS A 84 22.49 -31.32 -7.66
N GLY A 85 23.81 -31.34 -7.71
CA GLY A 85 24.59 -31.40 -8.94
C GLY A 85 24.66 -30.07 -9.70
N VAL A 86 24.24 -28.97 -9.08
CA VAL A 86 24.33 -27.63 -9.70
C VAL A 86 25.80 -27.24 -9.93
N GLU A 87 26.70 -27.61 -9.03
CA GLU A 87 28.14 -27.31 -9.16
C GLU A 87 28.79 -28.01 -10.35
N GLU A 88 28.47 -29.28 -10.57
CA GLU A 88 28.95 -30.09 -11.71
C GLU A 88 28.54 -29.47 -13.05
N HIS A 89 27.42 -28.73 -13.07
CA HIS A 89 26.86 -28.08 -14.25
C HIS A 89 27.18 -26.59 -14.35
N ARG A 90 28.26 -26.11 -13.70
CA ARG A 90 28.67 -24.70 -13.70
C ARG A 90 28.74 -24.04 -15.09
N TYR A 91 29.08 -24.80 -16.13
CA TYR A 91 29.13 -24.32 -17.51
C TYR A 91 27.79 -23.80 -18.06
N ALA A 92 26.66 -24.23 -17.47
CA ALA A 92 25.32 -23.78 -17.83
C ALA A 92 25.02 -22.35 -17.34
N PHE A 93 25.62 -21.92 -16.24
CA PHE A 93 25.28 -20.66 -15.55
C PHE A 93 26.15 -19.48 -15.99
N PRO A 94 25.75 -18.22 -15.68
CA PRO A 94 26.65 -17.06 -15.77
C PRO A 94 27.93 -17.25 -14.95
N LYS A 95 29.05 -16.66 -15.40
CA LYS A 95 30.34 -16.78 -14.68
C LYS A 95 30.32 -16.21 -13.26
N MET A 96 29.44 -15.24 -13.00
CA MET A 96 29.29 -14.60 -11.69
C MET A 96 28.48 -15.43 -10.69
N SER A 97 27.87 -16.53 -11.13
CA SER A 97 26.99 -17.34 -10.28
C SER A 97 27.75 -18.08 -9.19
N LEU A 98 27.30 -17.91 -7.94
CA LEU A 98 27.67 -18.78 -6.84
C LEU A 98 26.75 -20.00 -6.86
N LEU A 99 27.35 -21.18 -6.87
CA LEU A 99 26.67 -22.46 -7.05
C LEU A 99 27.05 -23.35 -5.89
N TYR A 100 26.05 -23.99 -5.27
CA TYR A 100 26.21 -24.89 -4.13
C TYR A 100 25.40 -26.16 -4.35
N ASP A 101 25.90 -27.31 -3.92
CA ASP A 101 25.07 -28.52 -3.93
C ASP A 101 24.10 -28.61 -2.73
N ASP A 102 24.38 -27.87 -1.65
CA ASP A 102 23.58 -27.82 -0.41
C ASP A 102 23.21 -26.38 -0.01
N ILE A 103 22.05 -26.22 0.62
CA ILE A 103 21.56 -24.91 1.08
C ILE A 103 22.36 -24.36 2.26
N ALA A 104 22.91 -25.20 3.14
CA ALA A 104 23.68 -24.75 4.30
C ALA A 104 24.90 -23.91 3.88
N ASP A 105 25.60 -24.34 2.83
CA ASP A 105 26.73 -23.62 2.26
C ASP A 105 26.28 -22.31 1.59
N ALA A 106 25.15 -22.36 0.86
CA ALA A 106 24.52 -21.16 0.30
C ALA A 106 24.16 -20.13 1.37
N LEU A 107 23.56 -20.55 2.48
CA LEU A 107 23.15 -19.67 3.60
C LEU A 107 24.37 -19.07 4.30
N ALA A 108 25.45 -19.84 4.47
CA ALA A 108 26.69 -19.34 5.06
C ALA A 108 27.28 -18.18 4.25
N ASP A 109 27.27 -18.30 2.93
CA ASP A 109 27.76 -17.25 2.04
C ASP A 109 26.76 -16.10 1.87
N LEU A 110 25.46 -16.37 1.96
CA LEU A 110 24.42 -15.35 1.90
C LEU A 110 24.62 -14.23 2.93
N THR A 111 25.11 -14.58 4.13
CA THR A 111 25.41 -13.59 5.19
C THR A 111 26.57 -12.65 4.87
N LYS A 112 27.39 -12.98 3.86
CA LYS A 112 28.56 -12.19 3.44
C LYS A 112 28.22 -11.14 2.39
N PHE A 113 27.03 -11.20 1.80
CA PHE A 113 26.58 -10.23 0.80
C PHE A 113 26.11 -8.93 1.46
N ASP A 114 26.50 -7.81 0.86
CA ASP A 114 26.02 -6.48 1.22
C ASP A 114 24.84 -6.08 0.32
N PHE A 115 23.72 -6.80 0.45
CA PHE A 115 22.49 -6.44 -0.24
C PHE A 115 22.01 -5.07 0.26
N THR A 116 21.88 -4.10 -0.63
CA THR A 116 21.42 -2.74 -0.30
C THR A 116 20.56 -2.17 -1.41
N ASP A 117 19.31 -1.81 -1.08
CA ASP A 117 18.32 -1.25 -2.00
C ASP A 117 18.06 -2.09 -3.26
N GLU A 118 18.11 -3.42 -3.14
CA GLU A 118 17.92 -4.37 -4.25
C GLU A 118 16.56 -5.07 -4.21
N THR A 119 16.17 -5.65 -5.35
CA THR A 119 15.06 -6.60 -5.44
C THR A 119 15.63 -8.01 -5.52
N ILE A 120 15.29 -8.83 -4.54
CA ILE A 120 15.84 -10.17 -4.35
C ILE A 120 14.75 -11.19 -4.61
N LEU A 121 14.85 -11.87 -5.74
CA LEU A 121 13.96 -12.97 -6.10
C LEU A 121 14.45 -14.26 -5.44
N ILE A 122 13.62 -14.80 -4.56
CA ILE A 122 13.82 -16.10 -3.91
C ILE A 122 12.86 -17.07 -4.60
N ASN A 123 13.41 -18.06 -5.31
CA ASN A 123 12.61 -19.09 -5.96
C ASN A 123 13.12 -20.46 -5.56
N THR A 124 12.41 -21.14 -4.67
CA THR A 124 12.79 -22.46 -4.13
C THR A 124 11.59 -23.39 -4.14
N VAL A 125 11.81 -24.65 -4.50
CA VAL A 125 10.76 -25.68 -4.51
C VAL A 125 10.34 -26.04 -3.07
N ARG A 126 11.31 -26.06 -2.15
CA ARG A 126 11.07 -26.46 -0.75
C ARG A 126 10.72 -25.25 0.10
N GLN A 127 9.71 -25.44 0.95
CA GLN A 127 9.24 -24.42 1.88
C GLN A 127 10.26 -24.12 2.98
N ASP A 128 10.90 -25.14 3.56
CA ASP A 128 11.88 -24.96 4.64
C ASP A 128 13.10 -24.15 4.19
N ASP A 129 13.52 -24.36 2.93
CA ASP A 129 14.61 -23.61 2.30
C ASP A 129 14.26 -22.12 2.20
N ARG A 130 13.05 -21.84 1.72
CA ARG A 130 12.52 -20.47 1.63
C ARG A 130 12.51 -19.83 3.01
N ASP A 131 11.91 -20.49 3.99
CA ASP A 131 11.73 -19.94 5.33
C ASP A 131 13.09 -19.64 5.99
N SER A 132 14.12 -20.47 5.72
CA SER A 132 15.50 -20.25 6.16
C SER A 132 16.17 -19.03 5.51
N ILE A 133 16.06 -18.89 4.17
CA ILE A 133 16.59 -17.71 3.45
C ILE A 133 15.90 -16.44 3.95
N VAL A 134 14.57 -16.50 4.03
CA VAL A 134 13.72 -15.39 4.45
C VAL A 134 14.06 -14.95 5.89
N ALA A 135 14.29 -15.89 6.81
CA ALA A 135 14.71 -15.58 8.18
C ALA A 135 16.05 -14.82 8.24
N LEU A 136 17.00 -15.15 7.35
CA LEU A 136 18.28 -14.43 7.29
C LEU A 136 18.16 -13.03 6.69
N MET A 137 17.28 -12.85 5.70
CA MET A 137 17.21 -11.63 4.89
C MET A 137 16.17 -10.62 5.36
N GLN A 138 15.17 -11.04 6.13
CA GLN A 138 14.09 -10.15 6.55
C GLN A 138 14.53 -9.11 7.56
N GLN A 139 13.95 -7.92 7.43
CA GLN A 139 14.19 -6.81 8.36
C GLN A 139 13.54 -7.06 9.74
N ARG A 140 12.45 -7.85 9.80
CA ARG A 140 11.60 -8.03 10.99
C ARG A 140 11.13 -9.47 11.11
N VAL A 141 11.16 -10.00 12.33
CA VAL A 141 10.87 -11.42 12.66
C VAL A 141 9.56 -11.57 13.44
N HIS A 142 8.68 -10.56 13.46
CA HIS A 142 7.42 -10.66 14.20
C HIS A 142 6.39 -11.53 13.46
N ASP A 143 5.69 -12.37 14.21
CA ASP A 143 4.59 -13.22 13.71
C ASP A 143 3.32 -12.43 13.36
N THR A 144 3.23 -11.18 13.82
CA THR A 144 2.13 -10.27 13.50
C THR A 144 2.37 -9.62 12.13
N VAL A 145 1.47 -9.92 11.19
CA VAL A 145 1.60 -9.57 9.77
C VAL A 145 0.32 -8.93 9.24
N MET A 146 0.48 -7.90 8.42
CA MET A 146 -0.53 -7.33 7.54
C MET A 146 -0.31 -7.87 6.12
N HIS A 147 -1.17 -8.76 5.67
CA HIS A 147 -1.25 -9.19 4.29
C HIS A 147 -2.03 -8.17 3.46
N VAL A 148 -1.49 -7.79 2.30
CA VAL A 148 -2.08 -6.81 1.39
C VAL A 148 -2.23 -7.42 0.00
N ASP A 149 -3.46 -7.56 -0.45
CA ASP A 149 -3.80 -8.13 -1.75
C ASP A 149 -3.80 -7.03 -2.84
N LEU A 150 -2.79 -7.06 -3.72
CA LEU A 150 -2.66 -6.12 -4.82
C LEU A 150 -3.66 -6.42 -5.95
N ASP A 151 -4.11 -7.67 -6.10
CA ASP A 151 -5.12 -8.04 -7.09
C ASP A 151 -6.49 -7.47 -6.69
N ALA A 152 -6.82 -7.50 -5.39
CA ALA A 152 -8.03 -6.85 -4.86
C ALA A 152 -8.00 -5.33 -5.08
N ILE A 153 -6.85 -4.67 -4.88
CA ILE A 153 -6.70 -3.23 -5.15
C ILE A 153 -6.86 -2.93 -6.66
N ALA A 154 -6.30 -3.79 -7.51
CA ALA A 154 -6.46 -3.68 -8.96
C ALA A 154 -7.92 -3.83 -9.39
N HIS A 155 -8.62 -4.84 -8.87
CA HIS A 155 -10.05 -5.04 -9.08
C HIS A 155 -10.87 -3.82 -8.65
N ASN A 156 -10.60 -3.28 -7.45
CA ASN A 156 -11.28 -2.09 -6.94
C ASN A 156 -11.05 -0.86 -7.83
N LEU A 157 -9.83 -0.65 -8.31
CA LEU A 157 -9.52 0.41 -9.25
C LEU A 157 -10.30 0.26 -10.56
N ASP A 158 -10.32 -0.94 -11.13
CA ASP A 158 -11.01 -1.23 -12.39
C ASP A 158 -12.53 -1.06 -12.24
N TYR A 159 -13.10 -1.50 -11.10
CA TYR A 159 -14.50 -1.26 -10.75
C TYR A 159 -14.81 0.24 -10.64
N LEU A 160 -14.02 1.01 -9.90
CA LEU A 160 -14.27 2.45 -9.73
C LEU A 160 -14.14 3.20 -11.07
N ARG A 161 -13.17 2.85 -11.90
CA ARG A 161 -13.03 3.38 -13.26
C ARG A 161 -14.24 3.07 -14.14
N SER A 162 -14.88 1.91 -13.97
CA SER A 162 -16.11 1.58 -14.70
C SER A 162 -17.29 2.53 -14.38
N ARG A 163 -17.23 3.25 -13.26
CA ARG A 163 -18.21 4.28 -12.88
C ARG A 163 -17.89 5.67 -13.47
N MET A 164 -16.72 5.82 -14.08
CA MET A 164 -16.26 7.09 -14.63
C MET A 164 -16.66 7.23 -16.10
N SER A 165 -16.91 8.47 -16.53
CA SER A 165 -17.20 8.78 -17.92
C SER A 165 -15.94 8.61 -18.78
N PRO A 166 -16.06 8.23 -20.07
CA PRO A 166 -14.90 8.11 -20.96
C PRO A 166 -14.04 9.38 -20.98
N GLY A 167 -12.72 9.22 -20.86
CA GLY A 167 -11.75 10.32 -20.88
C GLY A 167 -11.50 11.01 -19.54
N VAL A 168 -12.30 10.75 -18.50
CA VAL A 168 -12.06 11.27 -17.15
C VAL A 168 -10.82 10.61 -16.55
N LYS A 169 -9.88 11.43 -16.08
CA LYS A 169 -8.62 10.97 -15.50
C LYS A 169 -8.80 10.40 -14.10
N THR A 170 -7.93 9.47 -13.73
CA THR A 170 -7.90 8.90 -12.39
C THR A 170 -6.73 9.42 -11.58
N MET A 171 -7.01 9.92 -10.38
CA MET A 171 -6.01 10.20 -9.37
C MET A 171 -6.15 9.23 -8.19
N CYS A 172 -5.11 8.46 -7.88
CA CYS A 172 -5.12 7.53 -6.75
C CYS A 172 -4.41 8.14 -5.53
N MET A 173 -5.09 8.15 -4.40
CA MET A 173 -4.55 8.67 -3.14
C MET A 173 -3.72 7.59 -2.45
N VAL A 174 -2.42 7.86 -2.29
CA VAL A 174 -1.41 6.97 -1.65
C VAL A 174 -0.76 7.60 -0.42
N LYS A 175 -1.34 8.70 0.09
CA LYS A 175 -0.92 9.38 1.32
C LYS A 175 -0.99 8.47 2.55
N ALA A 176 -0.19 8.78 3.57
CA ALA A 176 -0.08 7.99 4.79
C ALA A 176 0.27 6.52 4.49
N LYS A 177 1.18 6.30 3.54
CA LYS A 177 1.56 4.96 3.01
C LYS A 177 0.32 4.17 2.57
N SER A 178 -0.46 4.74 1.66
CA SER A 178 -1.70 4.14 1.14
C SER A 178 -2.63 3.70 2.28
N TYR A 179 -2.87 4.63 3.20
CA TYR A 179 -3.66 4.41 4.42
C TYR A 179 -3.16 3.26 5.32
N GLY A 180 -1.84 3.18 5.51
CA GLY A 180 -1.18 2.19 6.39
C GLY A 180 -0.85 0.85 5.73
N LEU A 181 -1.25 0.65 4.48
CA LEU A 181 -1.11 -0.63 3.78
C LEU A 181 0.20 -0.77 3.00
N GLY A 182 0.80 0.32 2.52
CA GLY A 182 2.06 0.25 1.77
C GLY A 182 2.40 1.52 1.02
N ASP A 183 3.67 1.72 0.66
CA ASP A 183 4.08 2.93 -0.08
C ASP A 183 4.25 2.65 -1.57
N VAL A 184 5.39 2.09 -1.95
CA VAL A 184 5.89 1.95 -3.30
C VAL A 184 5.18 0.81 -4.02
N GLU A 185 4.82 -0.24 -3.30
CA GLU A 185 4.16 -1.44 -3.84
C GLU A 185 2.84 -1.09 -4.52
N ILE A 186 1.99 -0.32 -3.82
CA ILE A 186 0.68 0.12 -4.31
C ILE A 186 0.82 1.23 -5.37
N ALA A 187 1.75 2.17 -5.19
CA ALA A 187 2.03 3.18 -6.21
C ALA A 187 2.54 2.58 -7.53
N THR A 188 3.33 1.50 -7.45
CA THR A 188 3.81 0.74 -8.62
C THR A 188 2.64 0.10 -9.35
N LEU A 189 1.74 -0.57 -8.62
CA LEU A 189 0.53 -1.16 -9.20
C LEU A 189 -0.29 -0.10 -9.97
N PHE A 190 -0.49 1.08 -9.38
CA PHE A 190 -1.22 2.16 -10.03
C PHE A 190 -0.52 2.69 -11.29
N GLN A 191 0.81 2.80 -11.28
CA GLN A 191 1.58 3.14 -12.49
C GLN A 191 1.39 2.09 -13.60
N GLU A 192 1.46 0.81 -13.27
CA GLU A 192 1.25 -0.29 -14.23
C GLU A 192 -0.17 -0.30 -14.80
N LYS A 193 -1.16 0.00 -13.96
CA LYS A 193 -2.57 0.15 -14.36
C LYS A 193 -2.84 1.47 -15.09
N GLY A 194 -1.82 2.27 -15.40
CA GLY A 194 -1.95 3.52 -16.16
C GLY A 194 -2.81 4.56 -15.45
N VAL A 195 -2.67 4.71 -14.13
CA VAL A 195 -3.27 5.82 -13.38
C VAL A 195 -2.64 7.14 -13.82
N ASP A 196 -3.43 8.21 -13.94
CA ASP A 196 -2.94 9.50 -14.46
C ASP A 196 -2.14 10.28 -13.41
N TYR A 197 -2.57 10.23 -12.15
CA TYR A 197 -1.98 11.01 -11.05
C TYR A 197 -1.93 10.20 -9.74
N LEU A 198 -0.92 10.47 -8.91
CA LEU A 198 -0.88 10.04 -7.52
C LEU A 198 -1.03 11.25 -6.58
N GLY A 199 -1.68 11.04 -5.43
CA GLY A 199 -1.82 12.05 -4.38
C GLY A 199 -1.14 11.64 -3.08
N VAL A 200 -0.22 12.49 -2.61
CA VAL A 200 0.46 12.34 -1.31
C VAL A 200 0.15 13.52 -0.39
N ALA A 201 0.31 13.34 0.93
CA ALA A 201 0.12 14.43 1.88
C ALA A 201 1.35 15.35 1.91
N TYR A 202 2.54 14.75 2.01
CA TYR A 202 3.79 15.46 2.26
C TYR A 202 4.86 15.15 1.21
N VAL A 203 5.83 16.06 1.07
CA VAL A 203 6.94 15.95 0.13
C VAL A 203 7.74 14.66 0.32
N ASP A 204 8.01 14.27 1.57
CA ASP A 204 8.79 13.07 1.87
C ASP A 204 8.15 11.79 1.33
N GLU A 205 6.82 11.73 1.27
CA GLU A 205 6.12 10.60 0.66
C GLU A 205 6.39 10.56 -0.85
N GLY A 206 6.25 11.69 -1.54
CA GLY A 206 6.55 11.80 -2.97
C GLY A 206 8.02 11.53 -3.30
N VAL A 207 8.95 12.00 -2.46
CA VAL A 207 10.39 11.74 -2.61
C VAL A 207 10.69 10.25 -2.53
N ARG A 208 10.09 9.52 -1.57
CA ARG A 208 10.25 8.06 -1.47
C ARG A 208 9.76 7.35 -2.73
N LEU A 209 8.60 7.75 -3.26
CA LEU A 209 8.07 7.19 -4.51
C LEU A 209 9.00 7.47 -5.70
N ARG A 210 9.50 8.70 -5.83
CA ARG A 210 10.43 9.10 -6.90
C ARG A 210 11.75 8.34 -6.87
N ARG A 211 12.33 8.15 -5.68
CA ARG A 211 13.56 7.35 -5.48
C ARG A 211 13.38 5.89 -5.88
N ARG A 212 12.14 5.41 -5.89
CA ARG A 212 11.73 4.06 -6.24
C ARG A 212 11.00 4.05 -7.59
N GLY A 213 11.51 4.84 -8.54
CA GLY A 213 11.16 4.85 -9.97
C GLY A 213 9.69 5.11 -10.32
N ILE A 214 8.91 5.71 -9.42
CA ILE A 214 7.57 6.20 -9.80
C ILE A 214 7.74 7.47 -10.64
N HIS A 215 7.21 7.44 -11.85
CA HIS A 215 7.29 8.51 -12.85
C HIS A 215 5.96 9.22 -13.10
N LEU A 216 4.84 8.66 -12.62
CA LEU A 216 3.54 9.34 -12.65
C LEU A 216 3.63 10.75 -12.04
N PRO A 217 2.85 11.73 -12.53
CA PRO A 217 2.62 12.98 -11.81
C PRO A 217 2.17 12.73 -10.36
N ILE A 218 2.81 13.42 -9.40
CA ILE A 218 2.52 13.28 -7.97
C ILE A 218 2.14 14.66 -7.42
N ILE A 219 0.90 14.80 -6.96
CA ILE A 219 0.42 16.01 -6.30
C ILE A 219 0.71 15.93 -4.80
N VAL A 220 1.38 16.95 -4.26
CA VAL A 220 1.62 17.12 -2.82
C VAL A 220 0.55 18.05 -2.25
N MET A 221 -0.32 17.51 -1.39
CA MET A 221 -1.47 18.23 -0.85
C MET A 221 -1.10 19.29 0.20
N ASN A 222 0.05 19.17 0.84
CA ASN A 222 0.52 20.14 1.83
C ASN A 222 2.01 20.48 1.59
N PRO A 223 2.31 21.38 0.63
CA PRO A 223 3.68 21.84 0.40
C PRO A 223 4.13 22.79 1.50
N GLU A 224 4.92 22.29 2.45
CA GLU A 224 5.49 23.09 3.54
C GLU A 224 6.71 23.87 3.07
N HIS A 225 6.89 25.11 3.56
CA HIS A 225 7.99 26.00 3.18
C HIS A 225 9.37 25.35 3.21
N SER A 226 9.69 24.62 4.29
CA SER A 226 10.96 23.91 4.48
C SER A 226 11.23 22.83 3.44
N SER A 227 10.21 22.39 2.70
CA SER A 227 10.26 21.26 1.78
C SER A 227 10.11 21.64 0.31
N ILE A 228 9.86 22.92 -0.02
CA ILE A 228 9.64 23.40 -1.39
C ILE A 228 10.82 23.11 -2.31
N ASN A 229 12.05 23.38 -1.86
CA ASN A 229 13.25 23.10 -2.64
C ASN A 229 13.34 21.60 -3.01
N THR A 230 13.08 20.73 -2.04
CA THR A 230 13.03 19.27 -2.23
C THR A 230 11.91 18.87 -3.19
N LEU A 231 10.71 19.44 -3.04
CA LEU A 231 9.56 19.22 -3.92
C LEU A 231 9.94 19.50 -5.39
N ILE A 232 10.57 20.64 -5.65
CA ILE A 232 10.99 21.05 -7.00
C ILE A 232 12.07 20.08 -7.54
N LYS A 233 13.09 19.78 -6.73
CA LYS A 233 14.19 18.86 -7.07
C LYS A 233 13.71 17.47 -7.50
N TYR A 234 12.66 16.96 -6.86
CA TYR A 234 12.09 15.64 -7.15
C TYR A 234 10.91 15.67 -8.14
N ARG A 235 10.64 16.82 -8.79
CA ARG A 235 9.56 16.97 -9.79
C ARG A 235 8.20 16.51 -9.25
N LEU A 236 7.83 17.05 -8.10
CA LEU A 236 6.54 16.86 -7.44
C LEU A 236 5.67 18.11 -7.66
N GLU A 237 4.36 17.96 -7.83
CA GLU A 237 3.46 19.07 -8.20
C GLU A 237 2.76 19.63 -6.94
N PRO A 238 2.90 20.93 -6.61
CA PRO A 238 2.36 21.47 -5.36
C PRO A 238 0.86 21.80 -5.46
N GLU A 239 0.12 21.51 -4.38
CA GLU A 239 -1.17 22.15 -4.09
C GLU A 239 -0.94 23.61 -3.64
N ILE A 240 -1.44 24.57 -4.42
CA ILE A 240 -1.43 25.99 -4.08
C ILE A 240 -2.80 26.38 -3.53
N TYR A 241 -2.85 26.66 -2.22
CA TYR A 241 -4.07 26.98 -1.50
C TYR A 241 -4.10 28.38 -0.87
N SER A 242 -3.02 29.16 -1.01
CA SER A 242 -2.93 30.55 -0.54
C SER A 242 -1.87 31.34 -1.30
N MET A 243 -1.97 32.68 -1.29
CA MET A 243 -0.98 33.58 -1.90
C MET A 243 0.43 33.37 -1.33
N ARG A 244 0.52 33.16 -0.01
CA ARG A 244 1.78 32.87 0.66
C ARG A 244 2.48 31.64 0.08
N VAL A 245 1.74 30.56 -0.17
CA VAL A 245 2.34 29.32 -0.74
C VAL A 245 2.77 29.56 -2.18
N LEU A 246 1.98 30.30 -2.97
CA LEU A 246 2.35 30.67 -4.34
C LEU A 246 3.67 31.45 -4.35
N GLU A 247 3.77 32.52 -3.57
CA GLU A 247 4.97 33.38 -3.49
C GLU A 247 6.21 32.61 -3.05
N GLN A 248 6.08 31.79 -2.00
CA GLN A 248 7.18 30.96 -1.49
C GLN A 248 7.64 29.93 -2.53
N PHE A 249 6.69 29.28 -3.21
CA PHE A 249 7.01 28.32 -4.27
C PHE A 249 7.74 28.98 -5.43
N THR A 250 7.26 30.14 -5.88
CA THR A 250 7.80 30.81 -7.06
C THR A 250 9.16 31.45 -6.80
N ALA A 251 9.40 31.93 -5.57
CA ALA A 251 10.71 32.41 -5.15
C ALA A 251 11.77 31.29 -5.22
N GLU A 252 11.43 30.09 -4.72
CA GLU A 252 12.32 28.94 -4.80
C GLU A 252 12.45 28.38 -6.22
N LEU A 253 11.36 28.40 -7.01
CA LEU A 253 11.37 27.94 -8.40
C LEU A 253 12.36 28.71 -9.27
N GLY A 254 12.57 30.01 -8.99
CA GLY A 254 13.56 30.84 -9.69
C GLY A 254 15.01 30.33 -9.58
N ASN A 255 15.31 29.45 -8.62
CA ASN A 255 16.62 28.80 -8.50
C ASN A 255 16.80 27.59 -9.43
N PHE A 256 15.76 27.21 -10.18
CA PHE A 256 15.75 26.05 -11.06
C PHE A 256 15.42 26.46 -12.49
N SER A 257 15.87 25.66 -13.46
CA SER A 257 15.55 25.84 -14.87
C SER A 257 14.85 24.59 -15.40
N PHE A 258 13.67 24.79 -16.00
CA PHE A 258 12.88 23.73 -16.60
C PHE A 258 12.58 24.06 -18.07
N PRO A 259 12.49 23.05 -18.95
CA PRO A 259 12.22 23.26 -20.37
C PRO A 259 10.78 23.71 -20.66
N ALA A 260 9.88 23.58 -19.68
CA ALA A 260 8.49 23.99 -19.76
C ALA A 260 8.04 24.55 -18.40
N PRO A 261 6.97 25.36 -18.36
CA PRO A 261 6.43 25.88 -17.11
C PRO A 261 6.05 24.76 -16.12
N TYR A 262 6.37 24.96 -14.85
CA TYR A 262 6.19 23.99 -13.78
C TYR A 262 4.70 23.80 -13.45
N PRO A 263 4.18 22.56 -13.39
CA PRO A 263 2.78 22.31 -13.08
C PRO A 263 2.45 22.62 -11.62
N VAL A 264 1.37 23.37 -11.39
CA VAL A 264 0.80 23.66 -10.07
C VAL A 264 -0.70 23.39 -10.03
N HIS A 265 -1.24 23.08 -8.84
CA HIS A 265 -2.66 22.75 -8.66
C HIS A 265 -3.35 23.75 -7.75
N ILE A 266 -4.33 24.49 -8.26
CA ILE A 266 -5.04 25.51 -7.48
C ILE A 266 -6.18 24.86 -6.70
N LYS A 267 -6.17 25.02 -5.38
CA LYS A 267 -7.25 24.56 -4.52
C LYS A 267 -8.21 25.68 -4.15
N LEU A 268 -9.49 25.40 -4.28
CA LEU A 268 -10.58 26.30 -3.97
C LEU A 268 -11.31 25.82 -2.71
N ASP A 269 -11.67 26.75 -1.83
CA ASP A 269 -12.52 26.46 -0.69
C ASP A 269 -13.99 26.71 -1.02
N THR A 270 -14.72 25.61 -1.19
CA THR A 270 -16.15 25.61 -1.48
C THR A 270 -17.00 25.25 -0.26
N GLY A 271 -16.41 25.10 0.93
CA GLY A 271 -17.15 24.84 2.17
C GLY A 271 -16.45 23.93 3.17
N MET A 272 -15.29 23.35 2.83
CA MET A 272 -14.54 22.53 3.80
C MET A 272 -13.76 23.37 4.80
N HIS A 273 -13.41 24.62 4.44
CA HIS A 273 -12.73 25.59 5.32
C HIS A 273 -11.41 25.06 5.93
N ARG A 274 -10.80 24.08 5.27
CA ARG A 274 -9.52 23.51 5.67
C ARG A 274 -8.37 24.24 5.00
N LEU A 275 -8.37 24.29 3.67
CA LEU A 275 -7.39 24.94 2.81
C LEU A 275 -8.06 25.27 1.47
N GLY A 276 -7.66 26.38 0.84
CA GLY A 276 -8.05 26.76 -0.51
C GLY A 276 -8.42 28.24 -0.60
N PHE A 277 -8.34 28.80 -1.79
CA PHE A 277 -8.74 30.17 -2.05
C PHE A 277 -10.27 30.31 -1.97
N SER A 278 -10.72 31.37 -1.31
CA SER A 278 -12.09 31.81 -1.33
C SER A 278 -12.41 32.57 -2.62
N GLN A 279 -13.69 32.80 -2.89
CA GLN A 279 -14.14 33.52 -4.07
C GLN A 279 -13.60 34.97 -4.14
N GLY A 280 -13.41 35.62 -2.98
CA GLY A 280 -12.90 36.99 -2.92
C GLY A 280 -11.43 37.13 -3.30
N GLU A 281 -10.67 36.04 -3.28
CA GLU A 281 -9.23 36.04 -3.56
C GLU A 281 -8.90 35.73 -5.03
N LEU A 282 -9.89 35.35 -5.84
CA LEU A 282 -9.65 34.85 -7.20
C LEU A 282 -9.06 35.90 -8.13
N GLU A 283 -9.43 37.17 -7.97
CA GLU A 283 -8.90 38.23 -8.82
C GLU A 283 -7.39 38.41 -8.61
N ASP A 284 -6.97 38.52 -7.36
CA ASP A 284 -5.55 38.66 -7.00
C ASP A 284 -4.75 37.42 -7.38
N LEU A 285 -5.31 36.23 -7.16
CA LEU A 285 -4.72 34.96 -7.58
C LEU A 285 -4.49 34.93 -9.10
N CYS A 286 -5.50 35.26 -9.91
CA CYS A 286 -5.37 35.24 -11.37
C CYS A 286 -4.35 36.26 -11.86
N ARG A 287 -4.31 37.45 -11.24
CA ARG A 287 -3.31 38.49 -11.54
C ARG A 287 -1.90 37.98 -11.25
N ALA A 288 -1.69 37.32 -10.11
CA ALA A 288 -0.40 36.78 -9.72
C ALA A 288 0.04 35.64 -10.64
N ILE A 289 -0.82 34.65 -10.91
CA ILE A 289 -0.50 33.52 -11.80
C ILE A 289 -0.12 34.03 -13.21
N SER A 290 -0.84 35.02 -13.73
CA SER A 290 -0.56 35.58 -15.07
C SER A 290 0.78 36.31 -15.15
N ALA A 291 1.33 36.75 -14.02
CA ALA A 291 2.62 37.42 -13.94
C ALA A 291 3.82 36.46 -13.83
N ILE A 292 3.58 35.14 -13.74
CA ILE A 292 4.59 34.13 -13.45
C ILE A 292 4.63 33.10 -14.60
N PRO A 293 5.35 33.37 -15.69
CA PRO A 293 5.41 32.47 -16.86
C PRO A 293 6.10 31.13 -16.56
N GLU A 294 6.83 31.02 -15.45
CA GLU A 294 7.54 29.82 -15.02
C GLU A 294 6.60 28.73 -14.48
N ILE A 295 5.32 29.03 -14.22
CA ILE A 295 4.32 28.06 -13.76
C ILE A 295 3.19 27.87 -14.76
N LYS A 296 2.54 26.71 -14.69
CA LYS A 296 1.29 26.42 -15.40
C LYS A 296 0.31 25.77 -14.44
N VAL A 297 -0.92 26.29 -14.42
CA VAL A 297 -2.01 25.67 -13.66
C VAL A 297 -2.39 24.37 -14.36
N ALA A 298 -1.94 23.24 -13.79
CA ALA A 298 -2.23 21.91 -14.31
C ALA A 298 -3.65 21.48 -13.96
N SER A 299 -4.12 21.81 -12.75
CA SER A 299 -5.51 21.61 -12.36
C SER A 299 -6.05 22.66 -11.39
N ILE A 300 -7.38 22.74 -11.32
CA ILE A 300 -8.17 23.48 -10.34
C ILE A 300 -9.06 22.47 -9.61
N PHE A 301 -9.11 22.52 -8.29
CA PHE A 301 -9.88 21.53 -7.54
C PHE A 301 -10.46 22.02 -6.22
N SER A 302 -11.42 21.26 -5.72
CA SER A 302 -11.95 21.41 -4.36
C SER A 302 -12.27 20.04 -3.74
N HIS A 303 -12.78 20.02 -2.51
CA HIS A 303 -13.10 18.80 -1.77
C HIS A 303 -14.52 18.87 -1.19
N LEU A 304 -15.33 17.86 -1.47
CA LEU A 304 -16.67 17.74 -0.91
C LEU A 304 -16.60 17.41 0.58
N VAL A 305 -17.47 18.03 1.37
CA VAL A 305 -17.54 17.85 2.83
C VAL A 305 -18.35 16.62 3.20
N ALA A 306 -19.55 16.51 2.62
CA ALA A 306 -20.57 15.55 3.05
C ALA A 306 -21.07 14.66 1.90
N SER A 307 -20.16 14.28 1.00
CA SER A 307 -20.48 13.48 -0.20
C SER A 307 -21.14 12.12 0.08
N GLU A 308 -21.10 11.64 1.32
CA GLU A 308 -21.70 10.39 1.77
C GLU A 308 -22.98 10.55 2.60
N ASP A 309 -23.33 11.79 2.98
CA ASP A 309 -24.52 12.06 3.78
C ASP A 309 -25.66 12.58 2.89
N PRO A 310 -26.72 11.78 2.64
CA PRO A 310 -27.84 12.22 1.82
C PRO A 310 -28.64 13.38 2.45
N ARG A 311 -28.49 13.64 3.76
CA ARG A 311 -29.14 14.78 4.42
C ARG A 311 -28.49 16.11 4.05
N GLU A 312 -27.25 16.07 3.56
CA GLU A 312 -26.44 17.22 3.18
C GLU A 312 -26.32 17.36 1.65
N GLU A 313 -27.26 16.77 0.89
CA GLU A 313 -27.27 16.81 -0.58
C GLU A 313 -27.33 18.25 -1.10
N GLU A 314 -28.22 19.09 -0.55
CA GLU A 314 -28.35 20.49 -0.94
C GLU A 314 -27.03 21.26 -0.74
N PHE A 315 -26.38 21.05 0.41
CA PHE A 315 -25.08 21.65 0.70
C PHE A 315 -24.03 21.19 -0.31
N THR A 316 -23.97 19.88 -0.59
CA THR A 316 -22.98 19.29 -1.51
C THR A 316 -23.16 19.78 -2.94
N LEU A 317 -24.40 19.86 -3.43
CA LEU A 317 -24.72 20.46 -4.73
C LEU A 317 -24.34 21.95 -4.77
N GLY A 318 -24.57 22.68 -3.69
CA GLY A 318 -24.09 24.06 -3.52
C GLY A 318 -22.56 24.19 -3.61
N GLN A 319 -21.80 23.23 -3.06
CA GLN A 319 -20.34 23.19 -3.20
C GLN A 319 -19.91 22.97 -4.66
N ILE A 320 -20.61 22.09 -5.38
CA ILE A 320 -20.34 21.78 -6.79
C ILE A 320 -20.61 23.00 -7.68
N ASP A 321 -21.74 23.68 -7.48
CA ASP A 321 -22.07 24.91 -8.21
C ASP A 321 -21.06 26.04 -7.91
N LYS A 322 -20.67 26.21 -6.64
CA LYS A 322 -19.65 27.18 -6.26
C LYS A 322 -18.30 26.86 -6.92
N PHE A 323 -17.90 25.58 -6.96
CA PHE A 323 -16.70 25.14 -7.67
C PHE A 323 -16.77 25.45 -9.16
N GLU A 324 -17.90 25.20 -9.81
CA GLU A 324 -18.06 25.47 -11.25
C GLU A 324 -17.86 26.96 -11.56
N ARG A 325 -18.51 27.84 -10.80
CA ARG A 325 -18.38 29.29 -10.96
C ARG A 325 -16.95 29.77 -10.74
N MET A 326 -16.32 29.33 -9.65
CA MET A 326 -14.97 29.77 -9.29
C MET A 326 -13.90 29.23 -10.27
N SER A 327 -13.99 27.97 -10.67
CA SER A 327 -13.04 27.38 -11.63
C SER A 327 -13.21 27.96 -13.04
N THR A 328 -14.46 28.23 -13.47
CA THR A 328 -14.74 28.92 -14.74
C THR A 328 -14.17 30.32 -14.76
N TYR A 329 -14.25 31.07 -13.66
CA TYR A 329 -13.63 32.39 -13.54
C TYR A 329 -12.12 32.33 -13.78
N ILE A 330 -11.42 31.36 -13.18
CA ILE A 330 -9.98 31.16 -13.38
C ILE A 330 -9.69 30.84 -14.84
N ILE A 331 -10.42 29.91 -15.46
CA ILE A 331 -10.26 29.54 -16.88
C ILE A 331 -10.38 30.76 -17.80
N GLN A 332 -11.39 31.61 -17.57
CA GLN A 332 -11.60 32.82 -18.37
C GLN A 332 -10.46 33.83 -18.21
N LYS A 333 -9.86 33.92 -17.02
CA LYS A 333 -8.76 34.86 -16.75
C LYS A 333 -7.40 34.35 -17.22
N THR A 334 -7.14 33.06 -17.13
CA THR A 334 -5.87 32.46 -17.58
C THR A 334 -5.84 32.22 -19.09
N GLY A 335 -6.99 32.15 -19.76
CA GLY A 335 -7.09 31.99 -21.21
C GLY A 335 -6.84 30.56 -21.72
N TYR A 336 -6.79 29.57 -20.83
CA TYR A 336 -6.72 28.15 -21.16
C TYR A 336 -7.49 27.31 -20.13
N SER A 337 -7.66 26.03 -20.40
CA SER A 337 -8.47 25.12 -19.57
C SER A 337 -7.58 24.12 -18.80
N PRO A 338 -7.21 24.39 -17.53
CA PRO A 338 -6.67 23.37 -16.62
C PRO A 338 -7.67 22.24 -16.38
N LEU A 339 -7.16 21.08 -15.94
CA LEU A 339 -8.02 19.99 -15.47
C LEU A 339 -8.85 20.45 -14.27
N ARG A 340 -10.11 20.04 -14.18
CA ARG A 340 -10.97 20.27 -13.01
C ARG A 340 -11.29 18.97 -12.31
N HIS A 341 -11.27 18.99 -10.97
CA HIS A 341 -11.68 17.82 -10.18
C HIS A 341 -12.25 18.19 -8.81
N ILE A 342 -13.38 17.59 -8.43
CA ILE A 342 -13.96 17.81 -7.09
C ILE A 342 -14.30 16.51 -6.35
N LEU A 343 -14.58 15.43 -7.08
CA LEU A 343 -15.07 14.19 -6.49
C LEU A 343 -13.95 13.40 -5.79
N ASN A 344 -14.25 12.99 -4.56
CA ASN A 344 -13.64 11.85 -3.88
C ASN A 344 -14.38 10.55 -4.29
N THR A 345 -14.03 9.40 -3.70
CA THR A 345 -14.69 8.11 -4.00
C THR A 345 -16.21 8.15 -3.81
N SER A 346 -16.71 8.66 -2.69
CA SER A 346 -18.15 8.79 -2.43
C SER A 346 -18.82 9.78 -3.40
N GLY A 347 -18.12 10.87 -3.73
CA GLY A 347 -18.55 11.84 -4.73
C GLY A 347 -18.77 11.22 -6.11
N LEU A 348 -17.88 10.32 -6.55
CA LEU A 348 -18.05 9.58 -7.82
C LEU A 348 -19.34 8.78 -7.86
N ILE A 349 -19.70 8.18 -6.73
CA ILE A 349 -20.87 7.31 -6.60
C ILE A 349 -22.16 8.15 -6.56
N CYS A 350 -22.20 9.18 -5.71
CA CYS A 350 -23.41 9.95 -5.43
C CYS A 350 -23.66 11.09 -6.43
N TYR A 351 -22.60 11.68 -7.00
CA TYR A 351 -22.68 12.87 -7.84
C TYR A 351 -21.96 12.67 -9.19
N PRO A 352 -22.29 11.63 -9.98
CA PRO A 352 -21.57 11.27 -11.20
C PRO A 352 -21.61 12.34 -12.29
N ALA A 353 -22.54 13.30 -12.23
CA ALA A 353 -22.59 14.43 -13.15
C ALA A 353 -21.44 15.45 -12.95
N ALA A 354 -20.80 15.44 -11.78
CA ALA A 354 -19.76 16.40 -11.40
C ALA A 354 -18.34 15.80 -11.49
N GLN A 355 -18.11 14.83 -12.38
CA GLN A 355 -16.80 14.19 -12.56
C GLN A 355 -15.73 15.14 -13.12
N TYR A 356 -16.14 16.11 -13.93
CA TYR A 356 -15.24 17.03 -14.63
C TYR A 356 -14.15 16.26 -15.40
N ASP A 357 -12.88 16.61 -15.20
CA ASP A 357 -11.77 16.07 -15.98
C ASP A 357 -10.99 14.99 -15.21
N MET A 358 -11.13 14.91 -13.89
CA MET A 358 -10.42 13.94 -13.05
C MET A 358 -11.18 13.61 -11.75
N VAL A 359 -11.06 12.37 -11.27
CA VAL A 359 -11.65 11.90 -10.00
C VAL A 359 -10.55 11.41 -9.05
N ARG A 360 -10.68 11.74 -7.76
CA ARG A 360 -9.71 11.34 -6.72
C ARG A 360 -10.22 10.14 -5.94
N LEU A 361 -9.60 8.99 -6.13
CA LEU A 361 -9.99 7.74 -5.48
C LEU A 361 -9.16 7.53 -4.22
N GLY A 362 -9.86 7.34 -3.09
CA GLY A 362 -9.30 7.06 -1.77
C GLY A 362 -9.72 5.69 -1.27
N LEU A 363 -10.49 5.64 -0.17
CA LEU A 363 -10.86 4.40 0.54
C LEU A 363 -11.38 3.27 -0.34
N GLY A 364 -12.15 3.60 -1.38
CA GLY A 364 -12.73 2.61 -2.27
C GLY A 364 -11.69 1.74 -2.98
N LEU A 365 -10.48 2.27 -3.24
CA LEU A 365 -9.36 1.50 -3.78
C LEU A 365 -8.95 0.35 -2.85
N TYR A 366 -9.20 0.52 -1.55
CA TYR A 366 -8.77 -0.39 -0.49
C TYR A 366 -9.89 -1.28 0.03
N GLY A 367 -11.04 -1.29 -0.65
CA GLY A 367 -12.10 -2.25 -0.39
C GLY A 367 -13.25 -1.76 0.47
N TYR A 368 -13.31 -0.46 0.83
CA TYR A 368 -14.36 0.04 1.72
C TYR A 368 -15.20 1.16 1.10
N SER A 369 -16.50 1.05 1.32
CA SER A 369 -17.52 2.01 0.95
C SER A 369 -18.57 2.09 2.06
N PRO A 370 -19.08 3.30 2.39
CA PRO A 370 -20.20 3.44 3.30
C PRO A 370 -21.53 2.95 2.69
N PHE A 371 -21.57 2.69 1.38
CA PHE A 371 -22.77 2.27 0.68
C PHE A 371 -22.79 0.75 0.49
N TYR A 372 -23.80 0.08 1.07
CA TYR A 372 -23.92 -1.38 1.07
C TYR A 372 -23.84 -2.04 -0.33
N GLN A 373 -24.48 -1.44 -1.35
CA GLN A 373 -24.45 -1.99 -2.71
C GLN A 373 -23.08 -1.87 -3.37
N GLU A 374 -22.36 -0.79 -3.07
CA GLU A 374 -21.01 -0.56 -3.59
C GLU A 374 -20.00 -1.42 -2.84
N GLN A 375 -20.16 -1.59 -1.52
CA GLN A 375 -19.33 -2.48 -0.70
C GLN A 375 -19.32 -3.92 -1.22
N LYS A 376 -20.43 -4.41 -1.78
CA LYS A 376 -20.50 -5.76 -2.39
C LYS A 376 -19.69 -5.93 -3.67
N LYS A 377 -19.28 -4.82 -4.29
CA LYS A 377 -18.48 -4.82 -5.53
C LYS A 377 -17.01 -4.59 -5.27
N LEU A 378 -16.68 -4.10 -4.07
CA LEU A 378 -15.32 -3.88 -3.62
C LEU A 378 -14.80 -5.11 -2.88
N GLU A 379 -13.51 -5.37 -3.02
CA GLU A 379 -12.80 -6.45 -2.37
C GLU A 379 -11.91 -5.90 -1.26
N ASN A 380 -12.03 -6.48 -0.06
CA ASN A 380 -11.14 -6.15 1.06
C ASN A 380 -9.72 -6.58 0.70
N CYS A 381 -8.80 -5.62 0.67
CA CYS A 381 -7.42 -5.87 0.28
C CYS A 381 -6.46 -6.13 1.45
N ALA A 382 -6.93 -6.12 2.70
CA ALA A 382 -6.07 -6.15 3.87
C ALA A 382 -6.50 -7.23 4.86
N THR A 383 -5.54 -8.06 5.31
CA THR A 383 -5.74 -9.04 6.38
C THR A 383 -4.65 -8.86 7.44
N LEU A 384 -5.04 -8.48 8.66
CA LEU A 384 -4.14 -8.41 9.81
C LEU A 384 -4.28 -9.68 10.63
N SER A 385 -3.18 -10.40 10.82
CA SER A 385 -3.16 -11.63 11.59
C SER A 385 -1.94 -11.72 12.49
N THR A 386 -2.04 -12.59 13.49
CA THR A 386 -0.98 -12.91 14.45
C THR A 386 -1.14 -14.36 14.90
N VAL A 387 -0.31 -14.83 15.82
CA VAL A 387 -0.37 -16.20 16.36
C VAL A 387 -0.82 -16.20 17.83
N ILE A 388 -1.32 -17.34 18.29
CA ILE A 388 -1.57 -17.55 19.73
C ILE A 388 -0.22 -17.74 20.44
N SER A 389 0.15 -16.82 21.33
CA SER A 389 1.39 -16.94 22.10
C SER A 389 1.24 -17.91 23.28
N GLN A 390 0.10 -17.88 23.96
CA GLN A 390 -0.15 -18.71 25.14
C GLN A 390 -1.63 -18.97 25.32
N ILE A 391 -2.01 -20.18 25.76
CA ILE A 391 -3.37 -20.49 26.24
C ILE A 391 -3.33 -20.83 27.72
N ARG A 392 -4.25 -20.25 28.50
CA ARG A 392 -4.44 -20.57 29.93
C ARG A 392 -5.86 -20.98 30.22
N SER A 393 -6.03 -22.06 30.97
CA SER A 393 -7.30 -22.41 31.61
C SER A 393 -7.45 -21.59 32.89
N LEU A 394 -8.56 -20.87 33.01
CA LEU A 394 -8.88 -20.04 34.16
C LEU A 394 -10.15 -20.55 34.83
N GLU A 395 -10.12 -20.58 36.16
CA GLU A 395 -11.22 -20.98 37.03
C GLU A 395 -12.21 -19.82 37.26
N PRO A 396 -13.47 -20.12 37.61
CA PRO A 396 -14.45 -19.12 38.02
C PRO A 396 -13.91 -18.17 39.11
N GLY A 397 -14.07 -16.86 38.89
CA GLY A 397 -13.62 -15.82 39.82
C GLY A 397 -12.23 -15.24 39.51
N GLU A 398 -11.42 -15.91 38.68
CA GLU A 398 -10.18 -15.34 38.15
C GLU A 398 -10.46 -14.16 37.21
N THR A 399 -9.43 -13.34 36.96
CA THR A 399 -9.59 -12.07 36.24
C THR A 399 -8.51 -11.85 35.20
N VAL A 400 -8.86 -11.20 34.09
CA VAL A 400 -7.97 -10.98 32.94
C VAL A 400 -7.69 -9.49 32.74
N SER A 401 -6.44 -9.19 32.40
CA SER A 401 -5.93 -7.85 32.03
C SER A 401 -5.91 -6.80 33.15
N TYR A 402 -5.45 -5.60 32.79
CA TYR A 402 -5.37 -4.43 33.67
C TYR A 402 -6.69 -4.11 34.36
N ASN A 403 -6.59 -3.69 35.62
CA ASN A 403 -7.71 -3.33 36.48
C ASN A 403 -8.75 -4.45 36.66
N ARG A 404 -8.40 -5.70 36.29
CA ARG A 404 -9.25 -6.88 36.49
C ARG A 404 -10.67 -6.71 35.91
N ARG A 405 -10.77 -6.00 34.77
CA ARG A 405 -12.05 -5.59 34.17
C ARG A 405 -12.87 -6.76 33.64
N TYR A 406 -12.24 -7.89 33.35
CA TYR A 406 -12.92 -9.11 32.98
C TYR A 406 -12.76 -10.13 34.10
N ARG A 407 -13.88 -10.70 34.55
CA ARG A 407 -13.95 -11.76 35.54
C ARG A 407 -14.59 -13.00 34.92
N VAL A 408 -13.85 -14.09 34.98
CA VAL A 408 -14.25 -15.41 34.47
C VAL A 408 -15.42 -15.94 35.30
N GLN A 409 -16.49 -16.39 34.63
CA GLN A 409 -17.70 -16.90 35.28
C GLN A 409 -17.76 -18.43 35.32
N ASN A 410 -17.23 -19.08 34.30
CA ASN A 410 -17.14 -20.53 34.15
C ASN A 410 -15.69 -20.89 33.83
N ILE A 411 -15.31 -22.17 33.88
CA ILE A 411 -13.99 -22.59 33.40
C ILE A 411 -13.82 -22.12 31.95
N SER A 412 -12.83 -21.25 31.72
CA SER A 412 -12.59 -20.60 30.43
C SER A 412 -11.16 -20.81 29.96
N HIS A 413 -10.97 -20.92 28.65
CA HIS A 413 -9.65 -20.95 28.03
C HIS A 413 -9.37 -19.58 27.41
N ILE A 414 -8.35 -18.88 27.91
CA ILE A 414 -7.99 -17.55 27.45
C ILE A 414 -6.68 -17.62 26.67
N ALA A 415 -6.70 -17.19 25.42
CA ALA A 415 -5.54 -17.07 24.57
C ALA A 415 -4.97 -15.65 24.63
N THR A 416 -3.64 -15.54 24.70
CA THR A 416 -2.89 -14.29 24.59
C THR A 416 -2.34 -14.15 23.17
N LEU A 417 -2.57 -12.99 22.56
CA LEU A 417 -2.08 -12.62 21.23
C LEU A 417 -1.02 -11.51 21.34
N PRO A 418 0.10 -11.58 20.59
CA PRO A 418 1.21 -10.62 20.67
C PRO A 418 0.95 -9.40 19.76
N ILE A 419 -0.17 -8.72 20.04
CA ILE A 419 -0.53 -7.47 19.40
C ILE A 419 -1.35 -6.60 20.36
N GLY A 420 -1.05 -5.31 20.42
CA GLY A 420 -1.71 -4.37 21.31
C GLY A 420 -1.90 -2.98 20.74
N TYR A 421 -2.13 -2.01 21.62
CA TYR A 421 -2.39 -0.63 21.20
C TYR A 421 -1.17 0.09 20.64
N ALA A 422 0.07 -0.33 20.95
CA ALA A 422 1.27 0.19 20.32
C ALA A 422 1.42 -0.27 18.86
N ASP A 423 0.69 -1.33 18.48
CA ASP A 423 0.61 -1.84 17.11
C ASP A 423 -0.55 -1.24 16.33
N GLY A 424 -1.36 -0.38 16.96
CA GLY A 424 -2.49 0.30 16.33
C GLY A 424 -3.87 -0.20 16.74
N ILE A 425 -3.97 -1.18 17.64
CA ILE A 425 -5.26 -1.73 18.04
C ILE A 425 -5.90 -0.85 19.12
N SER A 426 -7.01 -0.19 18.78
CA SER A 426 -7.72 0.71 19.69
C SER A 426 -8.15 -0.01 20.97
N ARG A 427 -7.85 0.59 22.14
CA ARG A 427 -8.28 0.04 23.44
C ARG A 427 -9.79 -0.04 23.59
N MET A 428 -10.54 0.74 22.80
CA MET A 428 -12.01 0.72 22.77
C MET A 428 -12.57 -0.60 22.22
N TRP A 429 -11.79 -1.35 21.45
CA TRP A 429 -12.18 -2.64 20.90
C TRP A 429 -12.13 -3.78 21.95
N GLY A 430 -11.46 -3.56 23.06
CA GLY A 430 -11.36 -4.52 24.16
C GLY A 430 -12.62 -4.62 25.02
N ASN A 431 -12.52 -5.38 26.12
CA ASN A 431 -13.57 -5.56 27.13
C ASN A 431 -14.91 -6.08 26.55
N GLY A 432 -14.86 -6.99 25.57
CA GLY A 432 -16.03 -7.65 24.98
C GLY A 432 -16.65 -6.91 23.80
N ASN A 433 -16.15 -5.72 23.43
CA ASN A 433 -16.69 -4.97 22.31
C ASN A 433 -16.35 -5.60 20.96
N GLY A 434 -15.17 -6.24 20.85
CA GLY A 434 -14.67 -6.85 19.63
C GLY A 434 -14.44 -8.36 19.72
N TYR A 435 -14.02 -8.94 18.60
CA TYR A 435 -13.64 -10.34 18.47
C TYR A 435 -12.55 -10.50 17.40
N VAL A 436 -11.83 -11.62 17.45
CA VAL A 436 -10.94 -12.08 16.38
C VAL A 436 -11.46 -13.40 15.81
N GLN A 437 -10.94 -13.87 14.68
CA GLN A 437 -11.22 -15.22 14.18
C GLN A 437 -10.06 -16.16 14.49
N ILE A 438 -10.39 -17.30 15.09
CA ILE A 438 -9.47 -18.42 15.34
C ILE A 438 -10.18 -19.71 14.91
N SER A 439 -9.53 -20.52 14.08
CA SER A 439 -10.11 -21.76 13.54
C SER A 439 -11.52 -21.58 12.92
N GLY A 440 -11.74 -20.45 12.24
CA GLY A 440 -13.01 -20.10 11.61
C GLY A 440 -14.15 -19.73 12.60
N ARG A 441 -13.84 -19.52 13.88
CA ARG A 441 -14.80 -19.14 14.93
C ARG A 441 -14.43 -17.80 15.55
N LYS A 442 -15.46 -17.03 15.95
CA LYS A 442 -15.29 -15.77 16.67
C LYS A 442 -14.79 -16.04 18.09
N ALA A 443 -13.64 -15.48 18.44
CA ALA A 443 -13.08 -15.45 19.78
C ALA A 443 -13.23 -14.02 20.35
N PRO A 444 -14.13 -13.78 21.32
CA PRO A 444 -14.35 -12.45 21.90
C PRO A 444 -13.11 -11.90 22.61
N ILE A 445 -12.87 -10.60 22.50
CA ILE A 445 -11.76 -9.93 23.19
C ILE A 445 -12.14 -9.73 24.65
N VAL A 446 -11.31 -10.24 25.58
CA VAL A 446 -11.59 -10.17 27.02
C VAL A 446 -10.60 -9.28 27.75
N GLY A 447 -11.12 -8.48 28.68
CA GLY A 447 -10.33 -7.49 29.41
C GLY A 447 -9.81 -6.37 28.52
N SER A 448 -8.94 -5.52 29.08
CA SER A 448 -8.39 -4.39 28.34
C SER A 448 -7.27 -4.82 27.38
N ILE A 449 -7.16 -4.13 26.24
CA ILE A 449 -6.00 -4.28 25.36
C ILE A 449 -4.78 -3.63 26.04
N CYS A 450 -3.67 -4.37 26.09
CA CYS A 450 -2.38 -3.97 26.63
C CYS A 450 -1.52 -3.32 25.52
N MET A 451 -0.32 -2.85 25.88
CA MET A 451 0.55 -2.15 24.94
C MET A 451 0.93 -3.03 23.75
N ASP A 452 1.38 -4.24 24.03
CA ASP A 452 1.93 -5.16 23.03
C ASP A 452 1.17 -6.49 22.96
N MET A 453 0.08 -6.64 23.74
CA MET A 453 -0.69 -7.88 23.82
C MET A 453 -2.19 -7.64 24.04
N MET A 454 -2.99 -8.63 23.66
CA MET A 454 -4.42 -8.69 23.94
C MET A 454 -4.83 -10.13 24.27
N MET A 455 -5.97 -10.28 24.96
CA MET A 455 -6.48 -11.59 25.35
C MET A 455 -7.86 -11.82 24.74
N VAL A 456 -8.09 -13.06 24.33
CA VAL A 456 -9.36 -13.49 23.72
C VAL A 456 -9.84 -14.79 24.36
N ASP A 457 -11.16 -14.93 24.50
CA ASP A 457 -11.78 -16.14 25.01
C ASP A 457 -11.89 -17.18 23.88
N VAL A 458 -11.17 -18.29 24.05
CA VAL A 458 -11.14 -19.43 23.11
C VAL A 458 -11.84 -20.66 23.70
N THR A 459 -12.67 -20.49 24.71
CA THR A 459 -13.44 -21.59 25.31
C THR A 459 -14.29 -22.29 24.25
N GLY A 460 -14.05 -23.58 24.05
CA GLY A 460 -14.75 -24.39 23.04
C GLY A 460 -14.29 -24.18 21.59
N ILE A 461 -13.23 -23.40 21.37
CA ILE A 461 -12.57 -23.26 20.06
C ILE A 461 -11.41 -24.26 19.99
N PRO A 462 -11.36 -25.14 18.96
CA PRO A 462 -10.24 -26.06 18.81
C PRO A 462 -9.02 -25.31 18.25
N CYS A 463 -8.13 -24.88 19.15
CA CYS A 463 -6.89 -24.19 18.81
C CYS A 463 -5.76 -24.54 19.80
N ARG A 464 -4.52 -24.29 19.38
CA ARG A 464 -3.29 -24.44 20.16
C ARG A 464 -2.39 -23.22 20.02
N GLU A 465 -1.40 -23.13 20.90
CA GLU A 465 -0.32 -22.14 20.77
C GLU A 465 0.36 -22.28 19.39
N GLY A 466 0.66 -21.15 18.76
CA GLY A 466 1.16 -21.06 17.39
C GLY A 466 0.07 -21.01 16.30
N ASP A 467 -1.19 -21.35 16.59
CA ASP A 467 -2.26 -21.23 15.59
C ASP A 467 -2.55 -19.75 15.24
N ASN A 468 -3.01 -19.52 14.01
CA ASN A 468 -3.30 -18.20 13.47
C ASN A 468 -4.57 -17.57 14.06
N ALA A 469 -4.52 -16.27 14.34
CA ALA A 469 -5.62 -15.43 14.77
C ALA A 469 -5.76 -14.23 13.82
N VAL A 470 -6.92 -14.06 13.20
CA VAL A 470 -7.20 -12.97 12.26
C VAL A 470 -7.96 -11.85 12.96
N LEU A 471 -7.36 -10.67 12.98
CA LEU A 471 -7.90 -9.46 13.60
C LEU A 471 -8.64 -8.58 12.59
N ILE A 472 -8.14 -8.48 11.36
CA ILE A 472 -8.78 -7.78 10.24
C ILE A 472 -8.78 -8.74 9.07
N GLY A 473 -9.90 -8.91 8.37
CA GLY A 473 -9.98 -9.73 7.17
C GLY A 473 -11.40 -9.78 6.62
N GLY A 474 -11.89 -10.97 6.28
CA GLY A 474 -13.28 -11.15 5.86
C GLY A 474 -14.29 -10.87 6.98
N SER A 475 -13.94 -11.18 8.24
CA SER A 475 -14.72 -10.84 9.43
C SER A 475 -13.84 -10.98 10.68
N PRO A 476 -13.68 -9.96 11.54
CA PRO A 476 -14.17 -8.61 11.31
C PRO A 476 -13.39 -7.90 10.20
N THR A 477 -14.07 -7.01 9.49
CA THR A 477 -13.45 -6.07 8.56
C THR A 477 -12.95 -4.83 9.31
N ALA A 478 -12.13 -3.98 8.68
CA ALA A 478 -11.78 -2.68 9.29
C ALA A 478 -13.02 -1.78 9.49
N GLY A 479 -14.08 -1.96 8.68
CA GLY A 479 -15.37 -1.31 8.88
C GLY A 479 -16.09 -1.76 10.14
N ASP A 480 -16.11 -3.07 10.40
CA ASP A 480 -16.74 -3.63 11.61
C ASP A 480 -16.04 -3.11 12.89
N ILE A 481 -14.70 -3.01 12.84
CA ILE A 481 -13.91 -2.45 13.94
C ILE A 481 -14.21 -0.97 14.10
N ALA A 482 -14.25 -0.21 13.00
CA ALA A 482 -14.54 1.21 13.00
C ALA A 482 -15.92 1.51 13.63
N GLU A 483 -16.96 0.79 13.23
CA GLU A 483 -18.30 0.89 13.80
C GLU A 483 -18.30 0.62 15.31
N THR A 484 -17.67 -0.48 15.72
CA THR A 484 -17.58 -0.88 17.14
C THR A 484 -16.82 0.15 17.99
N THR A 485 -15.83 0.82 17.41
CA THR A 485 -14.96 1.77 18.12
C THR A 485 -15.35 3.23 17.93
N GLY A 486 -16.41 3.51 17.18
CA GLY A 486 -16.93 4.86 16.95
C GLY A 486 -16.06 5.71 16.03
N THR A 487 -15.46 5.11 15.01
CA THR A 487 -14.60 5.78 14.02
C THR A 487 -14.88 5.33 12.59
N ILE A 488 -13.94 5.54 11.67
CA ILE A 488 -13.99 5.22 10.25
C ILE A 488 -12.87 4.23 9.86
N PRO A 489 -13.07 3.42 8.79
CA PRO A 489 -12.07 2.43 8.36
C PRO A 489 -10.68 3.02 8.09
N TYR A 490 -10.62 4.27 7.62
CA TYR A 490 -9.37 5.00 7.44
C TYR A 490 -8.53 5.04 8.72
N GLU A 491 -9.13 5.34 9.87
CA GLU A 491 -8.39 5.44 11.14
C GLU A 491 -7.90 4.06 11.58
N VAL A 492 -8.72 3.01 11.42
CA VAL A 492 -8.33 1.64 11.76
C VAL A 492 -7.10 1.19 10.95
N LEU A 493 -7.10 1.38 9.64
CA LEU A 493 -5.99 0.94 8.78
C LEU A 493 -4.72 1.79 8.98
N THR A 494 -4.87 3.11 9.06
CA THR A 494 -3.73 4.03 9.26
C THR A 494 -3.10 3.91 10.64
N SER A 495 -3.85 3.46 11.64
CA SER A 495 -3.34 3.24 13.00
C SER A 495 -2.40 2.05 13.09
N VAL A 496 -2.46 1.10 12.15
CA VAL A 496 -1.60 -0.10 12.17
C VAL A 496 -0.14 0.34 12.08
N SER A 497 0.56 0.17 13.19
CA SER A 497 1.92 0.68 13.39
C SER A 497 2.87 0.13 12.35
N ASP A 498 3.89 0.90 11.99
CA ASP A 498 4.98 0.43 11.17
C ASP A 498 5.64 -0.82 11.76
N ARG A 499 5.52 -1.10 13.07
CA ARG A 499 5.98 -2.33 13.78
C ARG A 499 5.51 -3.62 13.09
N VAL A 500 4.26 -3.63 12.63
CA VAL A 500 3.63 -4.75 11.92
C VAL A 500 4.28 -4.94 10.56
N LYS A 501 4.68 -6.17 10.23
CA LYS A 501 5.25 -6.50 8.92
C LYS A 501 4.16 -6.48 7.86
N ARG A 502 4.42 -5.87 6.69
CA ARG A 502 3.54 -5.97 5.52
C ARG A 502 4.04 -7.05 4.56
N ILE A 503 3.14 -7.87 4.04
CA ILE A 503 3.39 -8.82 2.95
C ILE A 503 2.37 -8.55 1.86
N TYR A 504 2.83 -8.33 0.63
CA TYR A 504 1.95 -8.06 -0.50
C TYR A 504 1.83 -9.30 -1.39
N THR A 505 0.61 -9.61 -1.81
CA THR A 505 0.33 -10.71 -2.73
C THR A 505 -0.12 -10.19 -4.08
N GLN A 506 0.34 -10.82 -5.16
CA GLN A 506 -0.06 -10.47 -6.52
C GLN A 506 0.02 -11.67 -7.45
N THR A 507 -0.89 -11.77 -8.40
CA THR A 507 -0.90 -12.82 -9.43
C THR A 507 -0.44 -12.24 -10.76
N ILE A 508 0.51 -12.89 -11.42
CA ILE A 508 1.07 -12.48 -12.73
C ILE A 508 0.85 -13.54 -13.81
#